data_AF-A0A9E1K8R8-F1
#
_entry.id   AF-A0A9E1K8R8-F1
#
_cell.length_a   1.000
_cell.length_b   1.000
_cell.length_c   1.000
_cell.angle_alpha   90.00
_cell.angle_beta   90.00
_cell.angle_gamma   90.00
#
_symmetry.space_group_name_H-M   'P 1'
#
loop_
_entity.id
_entity.type
_entity.pdbx_description
1 polymer ?
#
loop_
_entity_poly.entity_id
_entity_poly.type
_entity_poly.pdbx_seq_one_letter_code
_entity_poly.pdbx_strand_id
1 'polypeptide(L)'
;MPREQYAAQKDYKTLKLEPGASLDSIKNSYKTLIKIWHPDLFPSDQPKVQEKAHKMFRLLTEAYSRLVKYHEKSKRSDSSGSYQEPSPYEYQQESSNRENDETQPTQTIEMIDKKWPDGTRYEGMSLSGQFHGRGIYTYPNGDVYTGEFRFGKIQGEGQFNFTNGNKYIGSVSENKMHGKGKMILASGGHYMGYFSNNQFHGEGVLATPEKVSAGNWDRGIFMD
;
A
#
# COMPACT_ATOMS: atom_id res chain seq x y z
N MET A 1 32.38 -3.57 31.72
CA MET A 1 31.24 -2.63 31.61
C MET A 1 31.21 -1.78 30.34
N PRO A 2 32.26 -1.08 29.86
CA PRO A 2 32.09 -0.11 28.76
C PRO A 2 31.60 -0.67 27.40
N ARG A 3 32.03 -1.87 27.00
CA ARG A 3 31.76 -2.40 25.65
C ARG A 3 30.31 -2.83 25.39
N GLU A 4 29.55 -3.20 26.42
CA GLU A 4 28.19 -3.77 26.25
C GLU A 4 27.13 -2.70 26.01
N GLN A 5 27.22 -1.54 26.69
CA GLN A 5 26.28 -0.42 26.50
C GLN A 5 26.39 0.16 25.09
N TYR A 6 27.61 0.28 24.55
CA TYR A 6 27.86 0.75 23.18
C TYR A 6 27.31 -0.22 22.11
N ALA A 7 27.34 -1.53 22.38
CA ALA A 7 26.77 -2.52 21.48
C ALA A 7 25.23 -2.40 21.40
N ALA A 8 24.55 -2.32 22.54
CA ALA A 8 23.08 -2.24 22.58
C ALA A 8 22.53 -1.03 21.80
N GLN A 9 23.17 0.14 21.91
CA GLN A 9 22.77 1.35 21.18
C GLN A 9 22.74 1.17 19.66
N LYS A 10 23.65 0.36 19.09
CA LYS A 10 23.68 0.04 17.65
C LYS A 10 22.48 -0.80 17.21
N ASP A 11 21.97 -1.63 18.11
CA ASP A 11 20.91 -2.59 17.78
C ASP A 11 19.52 -1.94 17.84
N TYR A 12 19.25 -1.03 18.80
CA TYR A 12 18.00 -0.26 18.83
C TYR A 12 17.87 0.52 17.50
N LYS A 13 18.93 1.23 17.14
CA LYS A 13 19.08 1.95 15.87
C LYS A 13 18.86 1.07 14.62
N THR A 14 19.19 -0.21 14.69
CA THR A 14 19.09 -1.13 13.54
C THR A 14 17.67 -1.67 13.38
N LEU A 15 16.99 -2.01 14.48
CA LEU A 15 15.55 -2.29 14.50
C LEU A 15 14.65 -1.04 14.43
N LYS A 16 15.21 0.15 14.18
CA LYS A 16 14.51 1.46 14.14
C LYS A 16 13.75 1.73 15.45
N LEU A 17 14.53 1.87 16.51
CA LEU A 17 14.10 2.10 17.89
C LEU A 17 15.12 3.02 18.58
N GLU A 18 14.69 3.69 19.63
CA GLU A 18 15.59 4.45 20.50
C GLU A 18 16.27 3.57 21.57
N PRO A 19 17.50 3.90 22.00
CA PRO A 19 18.15 3.22 23.12
C PRO A 19 17.30 3.23 24.40
N GLY A 20 16.90 2.04 24.85
CA GLY A 20 16.02 1.85 26.02
C GLY A 20 14.52 1.89 25.71
N ALA A 21 14.11 1.94 24.43
CA ALA A 21 12.71 1.82 24.01
C ALA A 21 12.05 0.56 24.58
N SER A 22 10.74 0.61 24.87
CA SER A 22 10.06 -0.50 25.54
C SER A 22 10.14 -1.82 24.75
N LEU A 23 10.06 -2.94 25.46
CA LEU A 23 10.10 -4.28 24.85
C LEU A 23 8.98 -4.49 23.80
N ASP A 24 7.86 -3.79 23.94
CA ASP A 24 6.73 -3.87 23.01
C ASP A 24 6.88 -2.89 21.83
N SER A 25 7.52 -1.73 22.04
CA SER A 25 8.07 -0.92 20.94
C SER A 25 9.05 -1.75 20.11
N ILE A 26 9.97 -2.47 20.75
CA ILE A 26 10.96 -3.34 20.09
C ILE A 26 10.27 -4.38 19.18
N LYS A 27 9.29 -5.12 19.72
CA LYS A 27 8.50 -6.12 18.97
C LYS A 27 7.75 -5.49 17.79
N ASN A 28 7.08 -4.36 18.00
CA ASN A 28 6.23 -3.72 16.99
C ASN A 28 7.04 -3.10 15.84
N SER A 29 8.20 -2.51 16.11
CA SER A 29 9.07 -1.99 15.04
C SER A 29 9.62 -3.13 14.17
N TYR A 30 10.14 -4.20 14.79
CA TYR A 30 10.56 -5.42 14.05
C TYR A 30 9.44 -5.96 13.15
N LYS A 31 8.24 -6.18 13.71
CA LYS A 31 7.04 -6.66 13.02
C LYS A 31 6.58 -5.77 11.85
N THR A 32 6.93 -4.49 11.89
CA THR A 32 6.60 -3.52 10.81
C THR A 32 7.67 -3.50 9.74
N LEU A 33 8.95 -3.60 10.11
CA LEU A 33 10.08 -3.41 9.18
C LEU A 33 10.30 -4.59 8.26
N ILE A 34 10.03 -5.81 8.70
CA ILE A 34 10.10 -6.99 7.84
C ILE A 34 9.16 -6.83 6.63
N LYS A 35 7.96 -6.26 6.81
CA LYS A 35 6.98 -5.95 5.72
C LYS A 35 7.50 -4.99 4.64
N ILE A 36 8.67 -4.37 4.86
CA ILE A 36 9.21 -3.25 4.06
C ILE A 36 10.63 -3.55 3.56
N TRP A 37 11.40 -4.33 4.33
CA TRP A 37 12.85 -4.52 4.12
C TRP A 37 13.28 -5.96 3.86
N HIS A 38 12.33 -6.85 3.62
CA HIS A 38 12.62 -7.97 2.73
C HIS A 38 12.98 -7.43 1.33
N PRO A 39 14.00 -7.98 0.63
CA PRO A 39 14.66 -7.36 -0.53
C PRO A 39 13.88 -6.97 -1.79
N ASP A 40 12.56 -7.06 -1.73
CA ASP A 40 11.74 -7.43 -2.85
C ASP A 40 10.56 -6.47 -3.05
N LEU A 41 10.41 -5.48 -2.15
CA LEU A 41 9.51 -4.33 -2.32
C LEU A 41 10.00 -3.34 -3.41
N PHE A 42 10.56 -3.93 -4.47
CA PHE A 42 11.81 -3.51 -5.10
C PHE A 42 12.08 -4.39 -6.37
N PRO A 43 12.34 -3.84 -7.58
CA PRO A 43 12.48 -4.63 -8.81
C PRO A 43 13.83 -5.37 -8.96
N SER A 44 13.89 -6.41 -9.81
CA SER A 44 14.95 -7.47 -9.83
C SER A 44 15.61 -7.76 -11.17
N ASP A 45 15.08 -7.17 -12.25
CA ASP A 45 15.85 -6.65 -13.40
C ASP A 45 17.13 -5.90 -12.96
N GLN A 46 17.15 -5.50 -11.68
CA GLN A 46 18.20 -4.80 -10.96
C GLN A 46 18.86 -5.76 -9.94
N PRO A 47 19.80 -6.65 -10.32
CA PRO A 47 20.33 -7.70 -9.43
C PRO A 47 21.01 -7.18 -8.14
N LYS A 48 21.43 -5.91 -8.11
CA LYS A 48 21.99 -5.24 -6.92
C LYS A 48 20.92 -4.90 -5.87
N VAL A 49 19.66 -4.79 -6.29
CA VAL A 49 18.51 -4.51 -5.42
C VAL A 49 18.16 -5.75 -4.60
N GLN A 50 18.24 -6.93 -5.23
CA GLN A 50 18.28 -8.24 -4.58
C GLN A 50 19.31 -8.25 -3.42
N GLU A 51 20.60 -8.01 -3.73
CA GLU A 51 21.70 -8.05 -2.75
C GLU A 51 21.50 -7.05 -1.60
N LYS A 52 21.11 -5.81 -1.95
CA LYS A 52 20.96 -4.66 -1.06
C LYS A 52 20.15 -4.96 0.19
N ALA A 53 19.02 -5.65 0.05
CA ALA A 53 18.12 -5.86 1.18
C ALA A 53 18.09 -7.29 1.75
N HIS A 54 18.79 -8.25 1.14
CA HIS A 54 19.35 -9.39 1.89
C HIS A 54 20.22 -8.88 3.06
N LYS A 55 21.06 -7.87 2.76
CA LYS A 55 21.90 -7.20 3.77
C LYS A 55 21.10 -6.39 4.79
N MET A 56 19.97 -5.79 4.40
CA MET A 56 19.06 -5.09 5.32
C MET A 56 18.39 -6.07 6.29
N PHE A 57 17.75 -7.13 5.77
CA PHE A 57 17.07 -8.14 6.56
C PHE A 57 17.97 -8.76 7.63
N ARG A 58 19.21 -9.15 7.26
CA ARG A 58 20.21 -9.66 8.22
C ARG A 58 20.43 -8.71 9.41
N LEU A 59 20.59 -7.41 9.14
CA LEU A 59 20.87 -6.42 10.17
C LEU A 59 19.69 -6.27 11.14
N LEU A 60 18.45 -6.21 10.65
CA LEU A 60 17.24 -6.12 11.48
C LEU A 60 17.18 -7.25 12.54
N THR A 61 17.37 -8.50 12.09
CA THR A 61 17.20 -9.70 12.91
C THR A 61 18.32 -9.91 13.94
N GLU A 62 19.57 -9.62 13.54
CA GLU A 62 20.71 -9.59 14.46
C GLU A 62 20.48 -8.64 15.63
N ALA A 63 19.95 -7.45 15.31
CA ALA A 63 19.72 -6.40 16.27
C ALA A 63 18.61 -6.74 17.26
N TYR A 64 17.46 -7.21 16.77
CA TYR A 64 16.35 -7.67 17.62
C TYR A 64 16.84 -8.60 18.74
N SER A 65 17.64 -9.57 18.35
CA SER A 65 18.21 -10.62 19.19
C SER A 65 19.15 -10.11 20.30
N ARG A 66 19.78 -8.94 20.10
CA ARG A 66 20.69 -8.32 21.08
C ARG A 66 19.94 -7.37 22.03
N LEU A 67 18.83 -6.79 21.60
CA LEU A 67 17.98 -5.89 22.40
C LEU A 67 17.11 -6.60 23.43
N VAL A 68 16.42 -7.66 23.01
CA VAL A 68 15.53 -8.41 23.92
C VAL A 68 16.34 -8.92 25.13
N LYS A 69 17.55 -9.44 24.89
CA LYS A 69 18.51 -9.86 25.92
C LYS A 69 19.02 -8.73 26.82
N TYR A 70 19.08 -7.50 26.32
CA TYR A 70 19.43 -6.32 27.13
C TYR A 70 18.28 -5.95 28.09
N HIS A 71 17.03 -6.07 27.65
CA HIS A 71 15.86 -5.88 28.52
C HIS A 71 15.68 -7.03 29.53
N GLU A 72 15.83 -8.29 29.13
CA GLU A 72 15.67 -9.45 30.01
C GLU A 72 16.67 -9.44 31.17
N LYS A 73 17.94 -9.07 30.91
CA LYS A 73 18.95 -8.84 31.95
C LYS A 73 18.57 -7.73 32.96
N SER A 74 17.68 -6.81 32.59
CA SER A 74 17.21 -5.71 33.44
C SER A 74 15.84 -5.96 34.12
N LYS A 75 15.15 -7.07 33.81
CA LYS A 75 13.81 -7.38 34.32
C LYS A 75 13.66 -8.82 34.82
N ARG A 76 14.29 -9.13 35.97
CA ARG A 76 13.84 -10.25 36.82
C ARG A 76 12.67 -9.81 37.74
N SER A 77 11.57 -9.38 37.12
CA SER A 77 10.24 -9.18 37.75
C SER A 77 9.11 -8.92 36.72
N ASP A 78 8.28 -9.95 36.53
CA ASP A 78 6.82 -10.01 36.26
C ASP A 78 6.06 -9.14 35.21
N SER A 79 5.44 -9.87 34.25
CA SER A 79 4.05 -9.85 33.73
C SER A 79 3.24 -8.63 33.15
N SER A 80 2.79 -8.83 31.88
CA SER A 80 1.40 -8.77 31.29
C SER A 80 0.54 -7.48 31.03
N GLY A 81 0.02 -7.35 29.78
CA GLY A 81 -1.30 -6.76 29.36
C GLY A 81 -1.36 -5.31 28.79
N SER A 82 -2.45 -4.78 28.15
CA SER A 82 -3.15 -5.15 26.87
C SER A 82 -4.31 -4.17 26.43
N TYR A 83 -4.66 -4.07 25.13
CA TYR A 83 -5.91 -3.53 24.45
C TYR A 83 -6.02 -2.05 23.87
N GLN A 84 -7.21 -1.63 23.33
CA GLN A 84 -7.41 -0.80 22.08
C GLN A 84 -8.49 0.37 22.06
N GLU A 85 -8.60 1.05 20.89
CA GLU A 85 -9.49 2.13 20.26
C GLU A 85 -11.06 2.03 20.33
N PRO A 86 -11.98 2.88 19.71
CA PRO A 86 -11.92 3.76 18.47
C PRO A 86 -12.84 5.06 18.28
N SER A 87 -12.82 5.68 17.06
CA SER A 87 -13.92 6.33 16.23
C SER A 87 -14.24 7.88 16.13
N PRO A 88 -14.85 8.40 14.99
CA PRO A 88 -14.93 9.84 14.58
C PRO A 88 -16.32 10.44 14.10
N TYR A 89 -16.38 11.69 13.57
CA TYR A 89 -17.56 12.41 12.97
C TYR A 89 -17.21 13.54 11.91
N GLU A 90 -18.23 14.20 11.28
CA GLU A 90 -18.19 15.16 10.11
C GLU A 90 -19.02 16.48 10.39
N TYR A 91 -19.48 17.45 9.53
CA TYR A 91 -19.60 17.71 8.05
C TYR A 91 -19.98 19.21 7.71
N GLN A 92 -19.80 19.68 6.45
CA GLN A 92 -20.50 20.81 5.72
C GLN A 92 -20.26 22.32 6.16
N GLN A 93 -20.58 23.41 5.40
CA GLN A 93 -21.44 23.68 4.20
C GLN A 93 -20.96 24.87 3.27
N GLU A 94 -21.83 25.53 2.47
CA GLU A 94 -21.60 26.29 1.19
C GLU A 94 -21.63 27.87 1.28
N SER A 95 -21.72 28.80 0.27
CA SER A 95 -22.27 28.86 -1.13
C SER A 95 -21.90 30.14 -1.98
N SER A 96 -22.26 30.19 -3.29
CA SER A 96 -22.55 31.38 -4.19
C SER A 96 -21.38 32.17 -4.90
N ASN A 97 -21.49 32.88 -6.06
CA ASN A 97 -22.59 33.17 -7.04
C ASN A 97 -22.12 33.79 -8.43
N ARG A 98 -22.67 33.35 -9.59
CA ARG A 98 -22.82 34.02 -10.95
C ARG A 98 -21.55 34.49 -11.73
N GLU A 99 -21.53 34.85 -13.04
CA GLU A 99 -22.54 35.13 -14.13
C GLU A 99 -22.31 34.30 -15.44
N ASN A 100 -22.93 34.68 -16.57
CA ASN A 100 -23.18 33.84 -17.78
C ASN A 100 -22.24 34.06 -18.97
N ASP A 101 -22.17 33.07 -19.87
CA ASP A 101 -21.99 33.23 -21.34
C ASP A 101 -22.75 32.11 -22.08
N GLU A 102 -23.32 32.38 -23.26
CA GLU A 102 -24.09 31.39 -24.06
C GLU A 102 -23.30 30.94 -25.28
N THR A 103 -22.84 29.68 -25.29
CA THR A 103 -22.23 29.04 -26.46
C THR A 103 -22.91 27.71 -26.81
N GLN A 104 -22.87 27.37 -28.10
CA GLN A 104 -23.41 26.14 -28.69
C GLN A 104 -22.93 24.87 -27.95
N PRO A 105 -23.75 23.81 -27.84
CA PRO A 105 -23.72 22.83 -26.75
C PRO A 105 -22.35 22.21 -26.51
N THR A 106 -21.62 22.81 -25.57
CA THR A 106 -20.31 22.36 -25.12
C THR A 106 -20.46 21.14 -24.21
N GLN A 107 -19.48 20.23 -24.26
CA GLN A 107 -19.45 19.08 -23.36
C GLN A 107 -18.96 19.53 -21.99
N THR A 108 -19.89 20.01 -21.15
CA THR A 108 -19.61 20.43 -19.77
C THR A 108 -19.16 19.25 -18.92
N ILE A 109 -18.14 19.47 -18.08
CA ILE A 109 -17.78 18.54 -17.01
C ILE A 109 -18.63 18.85 -15.78
N GLU A 110 -19.43 17.89 -15.35
CA GLU A 110 -20.30 17.95 -14.17
C GLU A 110 -19.67 17.16 -13.01
N MET A 111 -20.04 17.45 -11.77
CA MET A 111 -19.75 16.58 -10.62
C MET A 111 -21.01 15.84 -10.20
N ILE A 112 -20.94 14.53 -10.03
CA ILE A 112 -22.08 13.68 -9.66
C ILE A 112 -21.76 12.74 -8.50
N ASP A 113 -22.70 12.59 -7.56
CA ASP A 113 -22.85 11.42 -6.69
C ASP A 113 -24.05 10.62 -7.20
N LYS A 114 -23.80 9.39 -7.65
CA LYS A 114 -24.83 8.49 -8.16
C LYS A 114 -24.75 7.15 -7.44
N LYS A 115 -25.89 6.70 -6.93
CA LYS A 115 -26.07 5.44 -6.18
C LYS A 115 -27.09 4.58 -6.92
N TRP A 116 -26.83 3.29 -7.03
CA TRP A 116 -27.71 2.32 -7.68
C TRP A 116 -28.27 1.31 -6.66
N PRO A 117 -29.43 0.68 -6.93
CA PRO A 117 -30.05 -0.27 -6.00
C PRO A 117 -29.27 -1.56 -5.73
N ASP A 118 -28.24 -1.85 -6.55
CA ASP A 118 -27.34 -2.99 -6.38
C ASP A 118 -26.21 -2.73 -5.37
N GLY A 119 -26.09 -1.50 -4.86
CA GLY A 119 -24.99 -1.07 -3.99
C GLY A 119 -23.81 -0.41 -4.73
N THR A 120 -23.84 -0.33 -6.06
CA THR A 120 -22.87 0.48 -6.83
C THR A 120 -23.00 1.95 -6.42
N ARG A 121 -21.86 2.64 -6.26
CA ARG A 121 -21.80 4.10 -6.16
C ARG A 121 -20.67 4.66 -7.03
N TYR A 122 -20.94 5.78 -7.70
CA TYR A 122 -19.94 6.61 -8.34
C TYR A 122 -19.98 8.02 -7.74
N GLU A 123 -18.81 8.56 -7.41
CA GLU A 123 -18.62 9.96 -7.01
C GLU A 123 -17.49 10.56 -7.84
N GLY A 124 -17.77 11.57 -8.67
CA GLY A 124 -16.73 12.17 -9.50
C GLY A 124 -17.25 12.90 -10.73
N MET A 125 -16.33 13.10 -11.67
CA MET A 125 -16.53 13.90 -12.88
C MET A 125 -17.34 13.14 -13.96
N SER A 126 -18.29 13.85 -14.57
CA SER A 126 -19.18 13.40 -15.64
C SER A 126 -18.95 14.27 -16.88
N LEU A 127 -18.88 13.68 -18.06
CA LEU A 127 -18.87 14.39 -19.35
C LEU A 127 -19.98 13.82 -20.22
N SER A 128 -20.98 14.66 -20.55
CA SER A 128 -22.17 14.25 -21.31
C SER A 128 -22.85 12.98 -20.74
N GLY A 129 -23.00 12.91 -19.41
CA GLY A 129 -23.65 11.81 -18.69
C GLY A 129 -22.81 10.54 -18.52
N GLN A 130 -21.53 10.54 -18.89
CA GLN A 130 -20.60 9.41 -18.74
C GLN A 130 -19.45 9.76 -17.80
N PHE A 131 -18.98 8.82 -16.96
CA PHE A 131 -17.83 9.06 -16.08
C PHE A 131 -16.59 9.45 -16.91
N HIS A 132 -15.96 10.57 -16.59
CA HIS A 132 -14.84 11.10 -17.35
C HIS A 132 -14.04 12.09 -16.50
N GLY A 133 -12.71 11.98 -16.47
CA GLY A 133 -11.88 12.68 -15.50
C GLY A 133 -11.71 11.85 -14.23
N ARG A 134 -11.64 12.48 -13.05
CA ARG A 134 -11.38 11.74 -11.80
C ARG A 134 -12.66 11.36 -11.07
N GLY A 135 -12.64 10.18 -10.44
CA GLY A 135 -13.71 9.73 -9.58
C GLY A 135 -13.36 8.53 -8.69
N ILE A 136 -14.31 8.21 -7.83
CA ILE A 136 -14.35 7.05 -6.94
C ILE A 136 -15.50 6.16 -7.42
N TYR A 137 -15.25 4.86 -7.57
CA TYR A 137 -16.28 3.88 -7.90
C TYR A 137 -16.27 2.78 -6.84
N THR A 138 -17.34 2.70 -6.05
CA THR A 138 -17.62 1.62 -5.12
C THR A 138 -18.44 0.56 -5.84
N TYR A 139 -17.92 -0.67 -5.87
CA TYR A 139 -18.58 -1.84 -6.45
C TYR A 139 -19.61 -2.42 -5.47
N PRO A 140 -20.62 -3.18 -5.94
CA PRO A 140 -21.62 -3.84 -5.10
C PRO A 140 -21.07 -4.74 -3.98
N ASN A 141 -19.87 -5.30 -4.18
CA ASN A 141 -19.19 -6.13 -3.18
C ASN A 141 -18.44 -5.32 -2.11
N GLY A 142 -18.41 -3.98 -2.23
CA GLY A 142 -17.69 -3.06 -1.34
C GLY A 142 -16.27 -2.70 -1.78
N ASP A 143 -15.75 -3.26 -2.88
CA ASP A 143 -14.44 -2.87 -3.40
C ASP A 143 -14.49 -1.41 -3.90
N VAL A 144 -13.38 -0.67 -3.80
CA VAL A 144 -13.32 0.75 -4.14
C VAL A 144 -12.18 1.03 -5.11
N TYR A 145 -12.53 1.42 -6.34
CA TYR A 145 -11.59 2.07 -7.26
C TYR A 145 -11.53 3.58 -7.00
N THR A 146 -10.36 4.17 -7.20
CA THR A 146 -10.14 5.62 -7.20
C THR A 146 -9.10 5.97 -8.26
N GLY A 147 -9.44 6.88 -9.17
CA GLY A 147 -8.53 7.29 -10.24
C GLY A 147 -9.26 7.86 -11.45
N GLU A 148 -8.74 7.58 -12.64
CA GLU A 148 -9.12 8.23 -13.90
C GLU A 148 -10.11 7.40 -14.73
N PHE A 149 -11.06 8.12 -15.32
CA PHE A 149 -12.14 7.62 -16.16
C PHE A 149 -12.13 8.33 -17.52
N ARG A 150 -12.51 7.61 -18.57
CA ARG A 150 -12.69 8.16 -19.91
C ARG A 150 -13.88 7.46 -20.58
N PHE A 151 -14.98 8.20 -20.74
CA PHE A 151 -16.22 7.73 -21.38
C PHE A 151 -16.78 6.45 -20.72
N GLY A 152 -17.06 6.54 -19.42
CA GLY A 152 -17.63 5.46 -18.61
C GLY A 152 -16.65 4.37 -18.17
N LYS A 153 -15.41 4.36 -18.68
CA LYS A 153 -14.40 3.33 -18.38
C LYS A 153 -13.24 3.87 -17.55
N ILE A 154 -12.78 3.08 -16.59
CA ILE A 154 -11.52 3.27 -15.87
C ILE A 154 -10.35 3.14 -16.87
N GLN A 155 -9.53 4.19 -16.96
CA GLN A 155 -8.46 4.39 -17.94
C GLN A 155 -7.41 5.36 -17.38
N GLY A 156 -6.11 5.09 -17.57
CA GLY A 156 -5.03 5.96 -17.10
C GLY A 156 -4.32 5.36 -15.87
N GLU A 157 -4.28 6.08 -14.76
CA GLU A 157 -3.71 5.62 -13.49
C GLU A 157 -4.81 5.48 -12.41
N GLY A 158 -4.61 4.58 -11.44
CA GLY A 158 -5.49 4.52 -10.28
C GLY A 158 -5.13 3.50 -9.21
N GLN A 159 -6.01 3.43 -8.21
CA GLN A 159 -5.89 2.58 -7.03
C GLN A 159 -7.16 1.74 -6.89
N PHE A 160 -7.02 0.44 -6.65
CA PHE A 160 -8.11 -0.38 -6.11
C PHE A 160 -7.82 -0.67 -4.66
N ASN A 161 -8.79 -0.46 -3.77
CA ASN A 161 -8.82 -1.02 -2.42
C ASN A 161 -9.84 -2.15 -2.43
N PHE A 162 -9.40 -3.37 -2.16
CA PHE A 162 -10.26 -4.54 -2.14
C PHE A 162 -10.71 -4.82 -0.72
N THR A 163 -11.95 -5.26 -0.55
CA THR A 163 -12.57 -5.65 0.73
C THR A 163 -11.85 -6.80 1.43
N ASN A 164 -11.15 -7.63 0.67
CA ASN A 164 -10.22 -8.66 1.18
C ASN A 164 -8.92 -8.08 1.79
N GLY A 165 -8.74 -6.76 1.80
CA GLY A 165 -7.59 -6.05 2.38
C GLY A 165 -6.42 -5.83 1.41
N ASN A 166 -6.47 -6.35 0.19
CA ASN A 166 -5.48 -6.05 -0.84
C ASN A 166 -5.65 -4.62 -1.38
N LYS A 167 -4.59 -4.07 -1.96
CA LYS A 167 -4.57 -2.72 -2.53
C LYS A 167 -3.67 -2.64 -3.76
N TYR A 168 -4.26 -2.42 -4.94
CA TYR A 168 -3.51 -2.11 -6.16
C TYR A 168 -3.26 -0.60 -6.29
N ILE A 169 -2.13 -0.22 -6.88
CA ILE A 169 -1.79 1.13 -7.31
C ILE A 169 -1.05 1.02 -8.65
N GLY A 170 -1.49 1.70 -9.70
CA GLY A 170 -0.76 1.80 -10.98
C GLY A 170 -1.66 1.95 -12.19
N SER A 171 -1.08 1.66 -13.36
CA SER A 171 -1.71 1.82 -14.66
C SER A 171 -2.96 0.94 -14.80
N VAL A 172 -3.99 1.48 -15.44
CA VAL A 172 -5.27 0.83 -15.69
C VAL A 172 -5.76 1.13 -17.11
N SER A 173 -6.41 0.15 -17.73
CA SER A 173 -7.10 0.33 -19.01
C SER A 173 -8.29 -0.61 -19.14
N GLU A 174 -9.35 -0.13 -19.80
CA GLU A 174 -10.56 -0.90 -20.11
C GLU A 174 -11.17 -1.63 -18.88
N ASN A 175 -11.24 -0.90 -17.74
CA ASN A 175 -11.72 -1.42 -16.44
C ASN A 175 -10.83 -2.51 -15.80
N LYS A 176 -9.53 -2.52 -16.11
CA LYS A 176 -8.58 -3.52 -15.58
C LYS A 176 -7.22 -2.92 -15.22
N MET A 177 -6.53 -3.51 -14.25
CA MET A 177 -5.11 -3.29 -13.97
C MET A 177 -4.29 -3.74 -15.20
N HIS A 178 -3.55 -2.83 -15.80
CA HIS A 178 -2.82 -3.04 -17.05
C HIS A 178 -1.73 -1.97 -17.24
N GLY A 179 -0.47 -2.38 -17.52
CA GLY A 179 0.69 -1.49 -17.49
C GLY A 179 1.49 -1.66 -16.19
N LYS A 180 2.30 -0.68 -15.77
CA LYS A 180 3.11 -0.82 -14.55
C LYS A 180 2.27 -0.59 -13.30
N GLY A 181 2.52 -1.36 -12.24
CA GLY A 181 1.80 -1.21 -10.99
C GLY A 181 2.39 -1.95 -9.81
N LYS A 182 1.73 -1.79 -8.67
CA LYS A 182 2.07 -2.36 -7.37
C LYS A 182 0.81 -2.87 -6.68
N MET A 183 0.80 -4.13 -6.25
CA MET A 183 -0.26 -4.70 -5.43
C MET A 183 0.25 -4.88 -4.01
N ILE A 184 -0.17 -4.08 -3.03
CA ILE A 184 0.02 -4.39 -1.61
C ILE A 184 -0.99 -5.48 -1.22
N LEU A 185 -0.53 -6.48 -0.48
CA LEU A 185 -1.37 -7.60 -0.05
C LEU A 185 -1.83 -7.41 1.40
N ALA A 186 -3.04 -7.86 1.73
CA ALA A 186 -3.60 -7.84 3.09
C ALA A 186 -2.68 -8.54 4.11
N SER A 187 -1.95 -9.57 3.66
CA SER A 187 -0.94 -10.31 4.41
C SER A 187 0.29 -9.48 4.81
N GLY A 188 0.45 -8.26 4.28
CA GLY A 188 1.58 -7.37 4.55
C GLY A 188 2.75 -7.51 3.57
N GLY A 189 2.61 -8.34 2.53
CA GLY A 189 3.51 -8.36 1.37
C GLY A 189 3.07 -7.42 0.25
N HIS A 190 3.68 -7.55 -0.93
CA HIS A 190 3.29 -6.81 -2.12
C HIS A 190 3.75 -7.48 -3.45
N TYR A 191 3.36 -6.93 -4.59
CA TYR A 191 3.99 -7.07 -5.91
C TYR A 191 4.35 -5.69 -6.49
N MET A 192 5.33 -5.61 -7.40
CA MET A 192 5.65 -4.43 -8.21
C MET A 192 6.27 -4.84 -9.56
N GLY A 193 5.56 -4.61 -10.66
CA GLY A 193 5.89 -5.09 -12.01
C GLY A 193 4.91 -4.59 -13.07
N TYR A 194 4.84 -5.23 -14.24
CA TYR A 194 3.73 -4.97 -15.16
C TYR A 194 2.49 -5.81 -14.79
N PHE A 195 1.37 -5.44 -15.39
CA PHE A 195 0.06 -6.04 -15.25
C PHE A 195 -0.58 -6.14 -16.63
N SER A 196 -1.45 -7.12 -16.82
CA SER A 196 -2.36 -7.20 -17.95
C SER A 196 -3.66 -7.84 -17.51
N ASN A 197 -4.80 -7.21 -17.84
CA ASN A 197 -6.14 -7.75 -17.62
C ASN A 197 -6.40 -8.22 -16.16
N ASN A 198 -6.04 -7.41 -15.17
CA ASN A 198 -6.14 -7.72 -13.73
C ASN A 198 -5.15 -8.77 -13.19
N GLN A 199 -4.12 -9.14 -13.95
CA GLN A 199 -3.14 -10.16 -13.57
C GLN A 199 -1.71 -9.62 -13.69
N PHE A 200 -0.75 -10.17 -12.92
CA PHE A 200 0.67 -9.82 -13.05
C PHE A 200 1.21 -10.22 -14.44
N HIS A 201 2.10 -9.42 -15.01
CA HIS A 201 2.61 -9.59 -16.36
C HIS A 201 4.00 -8.94 -16.54
N GLY A 202 4.73 -9.26 -17.61
CA GLY A 202 6.02 -8.64 -17.91
C GLY A 202 7.05 -8.79 -16.78
N GLU A 203 8.07 -7.94 -16.73
CA GLU A 203 9.05 -7.92 -15.64
C GLU A 203 8.42 -7.44 -14.31
N GLY A 204 8.75 -8.07 -13.19
CA GLY A 204 8.27 -7.65 -11.88
C GLY A 204 8.79 -8.46 -10.69
N VAL A 205 8.58 -7.91 -9.49
CA VAL A 205 8.96 -8.54 -8.22
C VAL A 205 7.80 -8.66 -7.24
N LEU A 206 7.64 -9.86 -6.69
CA LEU A 206 6.83 -10.13 -5.51
C LEU A 206 7.71 -10.04 -4.25
N ALA A 207 7.20 -9.32 -3.23
CA ALA A 207 7.70 -9.41 -1.86
C ALA A 207 6.65 -10.01 -0.94
N THR A 208 7.13 -10.66 0.10
CA THR A 208 6.48 -10.61 1.40
C THR A 208 7.52 -10.17 2.44
N PRO A 209 7.16 -9.99 3.72
CA PRO A 209 8.15 -9.99 4.81
C PRO A 209 9.13 -11.18 4.86
N GLU A 210 9.03 -12.15 3.95
CA GLU A 210 9.74 -13.44 3.93
C GLU A 210 10.35 -13.87 2.56
N LYS A 211 9.96 -13.34 1.39
CA LYS A 211 10.46 -13.85 0.08
C LYS A 211 10.45 -12.89 -1.13
N VAL A 212 11.52 -13.01 -1.95
CA VAL A 212 11.68 -12.53 -3.34
C VAL A 212 11.07 -13.47 -4.39
N SER A 213 10.41 -12.94 -5.42
CA SER A 213 10.18 -13.66 -6.70
C SER A 213 10.29 -12.67 -7.84
N ALA A 214 11.12 -12.94 -8.87
CA ALA A 214 11.93 -11.88 -9.48
C ALA A 214 12.33 -12.19 -10.94
N GLY A 215 11.67 -11.58 -11.92
CA GLY A 215 11.81 -11.91 -13.35
C GLY A 215 10.52 -11.59 -14.13
N ASN A 216 10.23 -12.34 -15.19
CA ASN A 216 9.08 -12.15 -16.07
C ASN A 216 7.80 -12.91 -15.64
N TRP A 217 6.62 -12.45 -16.08
CA TRP A 217 5.30 -12.97 -15.69
C TRP A 217 4.32 -13.04 -16.88
N ASP A 218 3.47 -14.07 -16.95
CA ASP A 218 2.30 -14.14 -17.87
C ASP A 218 1.00 -14.46 -17.12
N ARG A 219 -0.05 -13.66 -17.34
CA ARG A 219 -1.41 -13.89 -16.79
C ARG A 219 -1.45 -14.26 -15.30
N GLY A 220 -0.58 -13.65 -14.49
CA GLY A 220 -0.46 -13.86 -13.04
C GLY A 220 0.54 -14.94 -12.62
N ILE A 221 1.10 -15.68 -13.58
CA ILE A 221 2.04 -16.78 -13.41
C ILE A 221 3.46 -16.24 -13.58
N PHE A 222 4.39 -16.62 -12.69
CA PHE A 222 5.81 -16.30 -12.81
C PHE A 222 6.48 -17.23 -13.83
N MET A 223 7.34 -16.70 -14.68
CA MET A 223 7.89 -17.39 -15.85
C MET A 223 9.44 -17.54 -15.84
N ASP A 224 10.12 -16.90 -14.88
CA ASP A 224 11.56 -16.54 -14.87
C ASP A 224 11.98 -15.68 -16.09
#